data_AF-A0A7W0ZKA6-F1
#
_entry.id   AF-A0A7W0ZKA6-F1
#
_cell.length_a   1.000
_cell.length_b   1.000
_cell.length_c   1.000
_cell.angle_alpha   90.00
_cell.angle_beta   90.00
_cell.angle_gamma   90.00
#
_symmetry.space_group_name_H-M   'P 1'
#
loop_
_entity.id
_entity.type
_entity.pdbx_description
1 polymer ?
#
loop_
_entity_poly.entity_id
_entity_poly.type
_entity_poly.pdbx_seq_one_letter_code
_entity_poly.pdbx_strand_id
1 'polypeptide(L)' 'MPELRGVQAAPEVKAEWERAYLLYQRAPGDPNNKRNDRMQRINYVAQAMRLTRKQAKRRIRNYEAWQRNLKKGLVT' A
#
# COMPACT_ATOMS: atom_id res chain seq x y z
N MET A 1 -12.39 -11.01 3.29
CA MET A 1 -12.58 -10.65 1.86
C MET A 1 -11.79 -9.38 1.51
N PRO A 2 -11.10 -9.30 0.36
CA PRO A 2 -10.48 -8.06 -0.13
C PRO A 2 -11.47 -6.91 -0.32
N GLU A 3 -12.73 -7.25 -0.55
CA GLU A 3 -13.84 -6.34 -0.88
C GLU A 3 -14.26 -5.43 0.28
N LEU A 4 -14.00 -5.82 1.54
CA LEU A 4 -14.34 -5.02 2.73
C LEU A 4 -13.16 -4.18 3.27
N ARG A 5 -12.00 -4.20 2.60
CA ARG A 5 -10.84 -3.44 3.07
C ARG A 5 -11.12 -1.93 2.96
N GLY A 6 -10.94 -1.22 4.06
CA GLY A 6 -11.24 0.21 4.18
C GLY A 6 -12.59 0.54 4.80
N VAL A 7 -13.57 -0.38 4.81
CA VAL A 7 -14.85 -0.16 5.51
C VAL A 7 -14.66 -0.17 7.02
N GLN A 8 -13.95 -1.17 7.54
CA GLN A 8 -13.78 -1.42 8.99
C GLN A 8 -12.49 -0.82 9.58
N ALA A 9 -11.69 -0.11 8.78
CA ALA A 9 -10.41 0.42 9.24
C ALA A 9 -10.58 1.80 9.88
N ALA A 10 -10.01 1.99 11.06
CA ALA A 10 -9.94 3.29 11.72
C ALA A 10 -9.22 4.33 10.80
N PRO A 11 -9.55 5.63 10.92
CA PRO A 11 -8.93 6.68 10.12
C PRO A 11 -7.39 6.68 10.18
N GLU A 12 -6.81 6.43 11.35
CA GLU A 12 -5.36 6.34 11.56
C GLU A 12 -4.72 5.22 10.73
N VAL A 13 -5.41 4.08 10.63
CA VAL A 13 -4.97 2.93 9.85
C VAL A 13 -5.03 3.25 8.35
N LYS A 14 -6.05 3.99 7.90
CA LYS A 14 -6.15 4.46 6.51
C LYS A 14 -5.02 5.44 6.17
N ALA A 15 -4.73 6.38 7.07
CA ALA A 15 -3.61 7.33 6.92
C ALA A 15 -2.25 6.60 6.86
N GLU A 16 -2.08 5.53 7.64
CA GLU A 16 -0.87 4.70 7.59
C GLU A 16 -0.72 3.99 6.23
N TRP A 17 -1.82 3.50 5.65
CA TRP A 17 -1.82 2.87 4.33
C TRP A 17 -1.49 3.87 3.22
N GLU A 18 -2.06 5.06 3.29
CA GLU A 18 -1.78 6.16 2.38
C GLU A 18 -0.32 6.57 2.43
N ARG A 19 0.23 6.78 3.63
CA ARG A 19 1.65 7.07 3.83
C ARG A 19 2.54 6.00 3.23
N ALA A 20 2.22 4.72 3.45
CA ALA A 20 2.96 3.60 2.86
C ALA A 20 2.91 3.62 1.33
N TYR A 21 1.77 3.98 0.75
CA TYR A 21 1.59 4.05 -0.69
C TYR A 21 2.32 5.24 -1.33
N LEU A 22 2.32 6.41 -0.68
CA LEU A 22 3.11 7.57 -1.13
C LEU A 22 4.60 7.26 -1.17
N LEU A 23 5.11 6.58 -0.13
CA LEU A 23 6.50 6.11 -0.12
C LEU A 23 6.77 5.08 -1.23
N TYR A 24 5.81 4.20 -1.52
CA TYR A 24 5.92 3.22 -2.61
C TYR A 24 6.00 3.90 -3.99
N GLN A 25 5.25 4.97 -4.21
CA GLN A 25 5.28 5.74 -5.46
C GLN A 25 6.61 6.49 -5.64
N ARG A 26 7.15 7.05 -4.55
CA ARG A 26 8.42 7.80 -4.54
C ARG A 26 9.67 6.90 -4.51
N ALA A 27 9.51 5.61 -4.21
CA ALA A 27 10.63 4.70 -4.09
C ALA A 27 11.40 4.58 -5.42
N PRO A 28 12.75 4.62 -5.40
CA PRO A 28 13.55 4.28 -6.57
C PRO A 28 13.28 2.81 -6.91
N GLY A 29 12.78 2.59 -8.11
CA GLY A 29 12.38 1.28 -8.62
C GLY A 29 13.29 0.80 -9.75
N ASP A 30 12.92 -0.30 -10.39
CA ASP A 30 13.64 -0.89 -11.52
C ASP A 30 12.75 -0.82 -12.78
N PRO A 31 12.86 0.22 -13.61
CA PRO A 31 11.97 0.41 -14.75
C PRO A 31 12.04 -0.74 -15.77
N ASN A 32 13.14 -1.48 -15.80
CA ASN A 32 13.39 -2.54 -16.78
C ASN A 32 12.91 -3.92 -16.31
N ASN A 33 12.71 -4.11 -15.00
CA ASN A 33 12.22 -5.38 -14.44
C ASN A 33 11.09 -5.16 -13.42
N LYS A 34 9.84 -5.31 -13.89
CA LYS A 34 8.62 -5.11 -13.08
C LYS A 34 8.55 -5.94 -11.79
N ARG A 35 9.12 -7.15 -11.79
CA ARG A 35 9.13 -8.01 -10.59
C ARG A 35 10.12 -7.47 -9.56
N ASN A 36 11.30 -7.09 -10.03
CA ASN A 36 12.36 -6.52 -9.20
C ASN A 36 11.96 -5.14 -8.66
N ASP A 37 11.37 -4.29 -9.52
CA ASP A 37 10.82 -2.98 -9.20
C ASP A 37 9.88 -3.04 -7.99
N ARG A 38 8.85 -3.90 -8.10
CA ARG A 38 7.87 -4.05 -7.03
C ARG A 38 8.51 -4.47 -5.72
N MET A 39 9.48 -5.39 -5.78
CA MET A 39 10.18 -5.88 -4.59
C MET A 39 11.01 -4.75 -3.95
N GLN A 40 11.79 -4.01 -4.75
CA GLN A 40 12.62 -2.91 -4.28
C GLN A 40 11.78 -1.79 -3.67
N ARG A 41 10.68 -1.40 -4.31
CA ARG A 41 9.76 -0.39 -3.76
C ARG A 41 9.12 -0.84 -2.45
N ILE A 42 8.74 -2.12 -2.32
CA ILE A 42 8.24 -2.65 -1.04
C ILE A 42 9.33 -2.65 0.04
N ASN A 43 10.57 -2.98 -0.31
CA ASN A 43 11.70 -2.96 0.61
C ASN A 43 11.99 -1.53 1.09
N TYR A 44 11.94 -0.55 0.20
CA TYR A 44 12.09 0.87 0.53
C TYR A 44 11.04 1.31 1.56
N VAL A 45 9.76 0.98 1.33
CA VAL A 45 8.67 1.29 2.26
C VAL A 45 8.87 0.59 3.61
N ALA A 46 9.33 -0.66 3.59
CA ALA A 46 9.63 -1.42 4.81
C ALA A 46 10.72 -0.74 5.65
N GLN A 47 11.80 -0.27 5.02
CA GLN A 47 12.87 0.46 5.69
C GLN A 47 12.39 1.83 6.22
N ALA A 48 11.72 2.61 5.37
CA ALA A 48 11.25 3.95 5.71
C ALA A 48 10.23 3.98 6.86
N MET A 49 9.41 2.94 7.01
CA MET A 49 8.41 2.83 8.06
C MET A 49 8.80 1.91 9.22
N ARG A 50 10.02 1.34 9.21
CA ARG A 50 10.47 0.32 10.19
C ARG A 50 9.52 -0.88 10.30
N LEU A 51 9.07 -1.39 9.16
CA LEU A 51 8.14 -2.52 9.04
C LEU A 51 8.84 -3.75 8.46
N THR A 52 8.24 -4.93 8.68
CA THR A 52 8.61 -6.11 7.87
C THR A 52 8.12 -5.94 6.43
N ARG A 53 8.78 -6.61 5.47
CA ARG A 53 8.35 -6.63 4.05
C ARG A 53 6.89 -7.07 3.88
N LYS A 54 6.44 -8.06 4.68
CA LYS A 54 5.07 -8.59 4.67
C LYS A 54 4.06 -7.52 5.10
N GLN A 55 4.40 -6.77 6.15
CA GLN A 55 3.62 -5.65 6.67
C GLN A 55 3.55 -4.48 5.69
N ALA A 56 4.68 -4.07 5.10
CA ALA A 56 4.72 -3.02 4.08
C ALA A 56 3.87 -3.40 2.86
N LYS A 57 4.07 -4.62 2.33
CA LYS A 57 3.26 -5.17 1.23
C LYS A 57 1.76 -5.16 1.57
N ARG A 58 1.38 -5.49 2.81
CA ARG A 58 -0.03 -5.50 3.24
C ARG A 58 -0.62 -4.09 3.22
N ARG A 59 0.07 -3.09 3.75
CA ARG A 59 -0.38 -1.68 3.77
C ARG A 59 -0.61 -1.13 2.37
N ILE A 60 0.35 -1.34 1.47
CA ILE A 60 0.24 -0.95 0.04
C ILE A 60 -0.98 -1.61 -0.60
N ARG A 61 -1.15 -2.94 -0.44
CA ARG A 61 -2.29 -3.67 -1.00
C ARG A 61 -3.63 -3.24 -0.40
N ASN A 62 -3.65 -2.85 0.87
CA ASN A 62 -4.85 -2.36 1.53
C ASN A 62 -5.25 -0.99 0.98
N TYR A 63 -4.29 -0.09 0.78
CA TYR A 63 -4.52 1.18 0.10
C TYR A 63 -5.06 0.99 -1.31
N GLU A 64 -4.41 0.16 -2.14
CA GLU A 64 -4.87 -0.17 -3.51
C GLU A 64 -6.30 -0.75 -3.54
N ALA A 65 -6.66 -1.54 -2.52
CA ALA A 65 -8.01 -2.10 -2.41
C ALA A 65 -9.02 -1.05 -1.98
N TRP A 66 -8.68 -0.24 -0.98
CA TRP A 66 -9.53 0.84 -0.49
C TRP A 66 -9.81 1.88 -1.60
N GLN A 67 -8.79 2.30 -2.35
CA GLN A 67 -8.96 3.19 -3.51
C GLN A 67 -9.85 2.60 -4.60
N ARG A 68 -9.73 1.30 -4.89
CA ARG A 68 -10.65 0.62 -5.82
C ARG A 68 -12.08 0.58 -5.29
N ASN A 69 -12.27 0.42 -3.99
CA ASN A 69 -13.59 0.40 -3.36
C ASN A 69 -14.24 1.79 -3.36
N LEU A 70 -13.47 2.86 -3.12
CA LEU A 70 -13.91 4.25 -3.29
C LEU A 70 -14.38 4.49 -4.73
N LYS A 71 -13.59 4.09 -5.72
CA LYS A 71 -13.95 4.22 -7.15
C LYS A 71 -15.22 3.45 -7.53
N LYS A 72 -15.50 2.34 -6.84
CA LYS A 72 -16.71 1.54 -7.04
C LYS A 72 -17.93 2.05 -6.26
N GLY A 73 -17.78 3.08 -5.42
CA GLY A 73 -18.85 3.57 -4.55
C GLY A 73 -19.23 2.61 -3.41
N LEU A 74 -18.37 1.63 -3.10
CA LEU A 74 -18.61 0.64 -2.02
C LEU A 74 -18.17 1.16 -0.64
N VAL A 75 -17.34 2.19 -0.63
CA VAL A 75 -16.84 2.89 0.56
C VAL A 75 -17.01 4.37 0.27
N THR A 76 -17.46 5.12 1.26
CA THR A 76 -17.57 6.58 1.27
C THR A 76 -16.61 7.20 2.28
#